data_AF-A0A6I9PM60-F1
#
_entry.id   AF-A0A6I9PM60-F1
#
_cell.length_a   1.000
_cell.length_b   1.000
_cell.length_c   1.000
_cell.angle_alpha   90.00
_cell.angle_beta   90.00
_cell.angle_gamma   90.00
#
_symmetry.space_group_name_H-M   'P 1'
#
loop_
_entity.id
_entity.type
_entity.pdbx_description
1 polymer ?
#
loop_
_entity_poly.entity_id
_entity_poly.type
_entity_poly.pdbx_seq_one_letter_code
_entity_poly.pdbx_strand_id
1 'polypeptide(L)'
;MALTQDPNFQKLQDWYTAHALNLNMRHMFDADKERFNKLSLNLKTEDGDILLDYSKNLVTDEVMKMLVDLVNTHTRTHTRTHTHTHTHTHGPLMVTEALKPYSKGGPRVWFVSNIDGTHITKTLAQLNAETTLFIIASKTFTTQETITNANSAKEWFLEHAKDKAAVAKHFVALSTNGPKVKDFGIDTENMFEFWDWVGGRFSLWSAIGMAIALHIGFENYGQLLSGAHWMVGNSPTLSPF
;
A
#
# COMPACT_ATOMS: atom_id res chain seq x y z
N MET A 1 -6.09 -5.84 -27.44
CA MET A 1 -6.64 -7.20 -27.62
C MET A 1 -6.90 -7.76 -26.23
N ALA A 2 -7.99 -8.49 -26.01
CA ALA A 2 -8.22 -9.13 -24.71
C ALA A 2 -7.25 -10.30 -24.52
N LEU A 3 -6.86 -10.61 -23.28
CA LEU A 3 -5.85 -11.63 -22.96
C LEU A 3 -6.11 -12.98 -23.64
N THR A 4 -7.34 -13.48 -23.58
CA THR A 4 -7.72 -14.80 -24.13
C THR A 4 -7.68 -14.87 -25.66
N GLN A 5 -7.63 -13.72 -26.34
CA GLN A 5 -7.54 -13.62 -27.79
C GLN A 5 -6.10 -13.41 -28.27
N ASP A 6 -5.15 -13.17 -27.37
CA ASP A 6 -3.75 -13.00 -27.74
C ASP A 6 -3.14 -14.35 -28.19
N PRO A 7 -2.56 -14.43 -29.40
CA PRO A 7 -1.90 -15.64 -29.87
C PRO A 7 -0.78 -16.13 -28.95
N ASN A 8 -0.06 -15.24 -28.26
CA ASN A 8 0.97 -15.61 -27.29
C ASN A 8 0.36 -16.26 -26.04
N PHE A 9 -0.82 -15.81 -25.62
CA PHE A 9 -1.54 -16.44 -24.51
C PHE A 9 -2.07 -17.81 -24.91
N GLN A 10 -2.66 -17.93 -26.10
CA GLN A 10 -3.13 -19.22 -26.63
C GLN A 10 -1.98 -20.23 -26.75
N LYS A 11 -0.83 -19.79 -27.29
CA LYS A 11 0.38 -20.61 -27.35
C LYS A 11 0.85 -21.08 -25.97
N LEU A 12 0.89 -20.18 -24.98
CA LEU A 12 1.25 -20.54 -23.61
C LEU A 12 0.25 -21.54 -23.00
N GLN A 13 -1.03 -21.35 -23.25
CA GLN A 13 -2.11 -22.23 -22.79
C GLN A 13 -2.04 -23.63 -23.42
N ASP A 14 -1.76 -23.71 -24.72
CA ASP A 14 -1.58 -24.97 -25.43
C ASP A 14 -0.35 -25.71 -24.92
N TRP A 15 0.77 -25.00 -24.73
CA TRP A 15 1.98 -25.56 -24.15
C TRP A 15 1.72 -26.11 -22.74
N TYR A 16 1.02 -25.34 -21.89
CA TYR A 16 0.66 -25.77 -20.54
C TYR A 16 -0.15 -27.06 -20.57
N THR A 17 -1.19 -27.12 -21.42
CA THR A 17 -2.07 -28.29 -21.54
C THR A 17 -1.30 -29.54 -21.96
N ALA A 18 -0.31 -29.38 -22.84
CA ALA A 18 0.48 -30.50 -23.34
C ALA A 18 1.62 -30.95 -22.39
N HIS A 19 2.19 -30.05 -21.58
CA HIS A 19 3.47 -30.32 -20.89
C HIS A 19 3.46 -30.12 -19.37
N ALA A 20 2.49 -29.40 -18.80
CA ALA A 20 2.56 -28.97 -17.39
C ALA A 20 2.62 -30.15 -16.40
N LEU A 21 1.95 -31.27 -16.71
CA LEU A 21 1.96 -32.47 -15.86
C LEU A 21 3.33 -33.14 -15.78
N ASN A 22 4.23 -32.87 -16.72
CA ASN A 22 5.58 -33.42 -16.74
C ASN A 22 6.58 -32.55 -15.96
N LEU A 23 6.19 -31.36 -15.52
CA LEU A 23 7.07 -30.48 -14.76
C LEU A 23 7.23 -31.00 -13.34
N ASN A 24 8.48 -31.29 -12.97
CA ASN A 24 8.83 -31.72 -11.63
C ASN A 24 10.00 -30.91 -11.09
N MET A 25 9.77 -30.23 -9.97
CA MET A 25 10.74 -29.30 -9.40
C MET A 25 12.10 -29.96 -9.11
N ARG A 26 12.11 -31.16 -8.52
CA ARG A 26 13.36 -31.84 -8.18
C ARG A 26 14.16 -32.18 -9.43
N HIS A 27 13.51 -32.80 -10.42
CA HIS A 27 14.16 -33.13 -11.69
C HIS A 27 14.70 -31.90 -12.40
N MET A 28 14.00 -30.77 -12.34
CA MET A 28 14.44 -29.52 -12.98
C MET A 28 15.73 -28.96 -12.34
N PHE A 29 15.90 -29.07 -11.02
CA PHE A 29 17.15 -28.72 -10.33
C PHE A 29 18.25 -29.76 -10.52
N ASP A 30 17.87 -31.04 -10.66
CA ASP A 30 18.83 -32.10 -10.95
C ASP A 30 19.42 -31.95 -12.36
N ALA A 31 18.58 -31.60 -13.32
CA ALA A 31 18.92 -31.42 -14.72
C ALA A 31 19.66 -30.10 -15.02
N ASP A 32 19.41 -29.03 -14.26
CA ASP A 32 20.06 -27.73 -14.45
C ASP A 32 20.65 -27.20 -13.13
N LYS A 33 21.97 -27.39 -12.97
CA LYS A 33 22.71 -26.91 -11.79
C LYS A 33 22.83 -25.38 -11.73
N GLU A 34 22.64 -24.70 -12.86
CA GLU A 34 22.67 -23.24 -12.96
C GLU A 34 21.28 -22.61 -12.80
N ARG A 35 20.24 -23.41 -12.55
CA ARG A 35 18.85 -22.95 -12.48
C ARG A 35 18.64 -21.78 -11.52
N PHE A 36 19.27 -21.83 -10.34
CA PHE A 36 19.21 -20.73 -9.38
C PHE A 36 19.80 -19.44 -9.96
N ASN A 37 20.98 -19.51 -10.56
CA ASN A 37 21.66 -18.34 -11.14
C ASN A 37 20.87 -17.75 -12.32
N LYS A 38 20.22 -18.59 -13.14
CA LYS A 38 19.39 -18.14 -14.28
C LYS A 38 18.04 -17.55 -13.84
N LEU A 39 17.44 -18.10 -12.80
CA LEU A 39 16.09 -17.74 -12.32
C LEU A 39 16.14 -16.99 -10.98
N SER A 40 17.17 -16.18 -10.80
CA SER A 40 17.24 -15.23 -9.70
C SER A 40 17.79 -13.89 -10.17
N LEU A 41 17.40 -12.84 -9.47
CA LEU A 41 17.93 -11.49 -9.65
C LEU A 41 18.41 -10.99 -8.29
N ASN A 42 19.67 -10.58 -8.20
CA ASN A 42 20.17 -9.88 -7.03
C ASN A 42 20.17 -8.37 -7.32
N LEU A 43 19.25 -7.66 -6.69
CA LEU A 43 19.10 -6.22 -6.78
C LEU A 43 19.97 -5.56 -5.72
N LYS A 44 21.06 -4.92 -6.16
CA LYS A 44 21.99 -4.17 -5.30
C LYS A 44 21.42 -2.79 -4.98
N THR A 45 20.92 -2.59 -3.77
CA THR A 45 20.54 -1.25 -3.29
C THR A 45 21.64 -0.66 -2.41
N GLU A 46 21.62 0.65 -2.19
CA GLU A 46 22.58 1.32 -1.30
C GLU A 46 22.49 0.80 0.15
N ASP A 47 21.29 0.37 0.56
CA ASP A 47 20.96 -0.02 1.93
C ASP A 47 20.88 -1.55 2.13
N GLY A 48 21.22 -2.34 1.11
CA GLY A 48 21.23 -3.80 1.16
C GLY A 48 20.76 -4.48 -0.12
N ASP A 49 21.06 -5.77 -0.23
CA ASP A 49 20.66 -6.58 -1.37
C ASP A 49 19.22 -7.07 -1.24
N ILE A 50 18.48 -7.07 -2.35
CA ILE A 50 17.21 -7.78 -2.48
C ILE A 50 17.39 -8.94 -3.46
N LEU A 51 17.38 -10.18 -2.96
CA LEU A 51 17.40 -11.38 -3.78
C LEU A 51 15.98 -11.80 -4.17
N LEU A 52 15.67 -11.72 -5.46
CA LEU A 52 14.46 -12.28 -6.05
C LEU A 52 14.77 -13.66 -6.63
N ASP A 53 14.57 -14.72 -5.85
CA ASP A 53 14.71 -16.11 -6.29
C ASP A 53 13.35 -16.67 -6.76
N TYR A 54 13.21 -16.85 -8.07
CA TYR A 54 12.03 -17.48 -8.70
C TYR A 54 12.38 -18.85 -9.33
N SER A 55 13.52 -19.45 -8.95
CA SER A 55 13.98 -20.75 -9.45
C SER A 55 13.09 -21.91 -9.03
N LYS A 56 12.33 -21.75 -7.95
CA LYS A 56 11.40 -22.75 -7.41
C LYS A 56 9.98 -22.64 -8.00
N ASN A 57 9.87 -22.01 -9.17
CA ASN A 57 8.65 -21.99 -9.95
C ASN A 57 8.70 -23.08 -11.03
N LEU A 58 7.55 -23.66 -11.39
CA LEU A 58 7.43 -24.65 -12.47
C LEU A 58 7.52 -23.97 -13.85
N VAL A 59 8.70 -23.42 -14.14
CA VAL A 59 9.00 -22.69 -15.37
C VAL A 59 10.31 -23.21 -15.97
N THR A 60 10.32 -23.38 -17.28
CA THR A 60 11.52 -23.63 -18.08
C THR A 60 11.93 -22.34 -18.80
N ASP A 61 13.10 -22.33 -19.43
CA ASP A 61 13.54 -21.20 -20.26
C ASP A 61 12.52 -20.88 -21.37
N GLU A 62 11.89 -21.92 -21.95
CA GLU A 62 10.82 -21.76 -22.95
C GLU A 62 9.57 -21.08 -22.37
N VAL A 63 9.15 -21.49 -21.16
CA VAL A 63 7.99 -20.87 -20.48
C VAL A 63 8.28 -19.41 -20.14
N MET A 64 9.47 -19.11 -19.62
CA MET A 64 9.89 -17.75 -19.32
C MET A 64 9.86 -16.86 -20.57
N LYS A 65 10.36 -17.38 -21.70
CA LYS A 65 10.30 -16.67 -22.98
C LYS A 65 8.85 -16.39 -23.42
N MET A 66 7.97 -17.38 -23.36
CA MET A 66 6.55 -17.19 -23.71
C MET A 66 5.85 -16.17 -22.81
N LEU A 67 6.17 -16.15 -21.51
CA LEU A 67 5.65 -15.15 -20.58
C LEU A 67 6.14 -13.74 -20.93
N VAL A 68 7.43 -13.57 -21.25
CA VAL A 68 7.99 -12.28 -21.67
C VAL A 68 7.36 -11.82 -22.99
N ASP A 69 7.21 -12.71 -23.97
CA ASP A 69 6.54 -12.42 -25.25
C ASP A 69 5.08 -11.95 -25.02
N LEU A 70 4.35 -12.60 -24.11
CA LEU A 70 2.99 -12.22 -23.74
C LEU A 70 2.92 -10.85 -23.04
N VAL A 71 3.89 -10.55 -22.15
CA VAL A 71 3.94 -9.25 -21.49
C VAL A 71 4.25 -8.14 -22.50
N ASN A 72 5.16 -8.38 -23.45
CA ASN A 72 5.54 -7.42 -24.49
C ASN A 72 4.39 -7.03 -25.42
N THR A 73 3.41 -7.92 -25.65
CA THR A 73 2.20 -7.58 -26.42
C THR A 73 1.19 -6.74 -25.63
N HIS A 74 1.12 -6.92 -24.31
CA HIS A 74 0.12 -6.25 -23.46
C HIS A 74 0.62 -4.96 -22.80
N THR A 75 1.92 -4.81 -22.57
CA THR A 75 2.51 -3.62 -21.93
C THR A 75 2.47 -2.37 -22.81
N ARG A 76 2.32 -2.52 -24.13
CA ARG A 76 2.11 -1.40 -25.05
C ARG A 76 0.68 -0.85 -25.07
N THR A 77 -0.28 -1.52 -24.41
CA THR A 77 -1.73 -1.23 -24.63
C THR A 77 -2.56 -0.97 -23.38
N HIS A 78 -2.03 -1.05 -22.15
CA HIS A 78 -2.84 -0.91 -20.94
C HIS A 78 -2.65 0.42 -20.19
N THR A 79 -3.70 1.24 -20.26
CA THR A 79 -4.04 2.28 -19.28
C THR A 79 -4.29 1.64 -17.91
N ARG A 80 -3.60 2.16 -16.88
CA ARG A 80 -3.74 1.71 -15.48
C ARG A 80 -5.18 1.84 -15.01
N THR A 81 -5.88 0.72 -14.84
CA THR A 81 -7.25 0.71 -14.30
C THR A 81 -7.21 0.91 -12.78
N HIS A 82 -7.76 2.02 -12.29
CA HIS A 82 -7.82 2.33 -10.87
C HIS A 82 -9.12 1.81 -10.23
N THR A 83 -9.10 0.63 -9.62
CA THR A 83 -10.22 0.13 -8.78
C THR A 83 -10.20 0.75 -7.36
N HIS A 84 -11.16 1.61 -7.02
CA HIS A 84 -11.22 2.18 -5.66
C HIS A 84 -11.82 1.18 -4.67
N THR A 85 -11.02 0.73 -3.71
CA THR A 85 -11.48 0.04 -2.49
C THR A 85 -11.00 0.86 -1.29
N HIS A 86 -11.82 0.94 -0.23
CA HIS A 86 -11.57 1.68 1.02
C HIS A 86 -10.30 1.15 1.72
N THR A 87 -9.13 1.67 1.36
CA THR A 87 -7.80 1.09 1.68
C THR A 87 -6.85 2.06 2.37
N HIS A 88 -7.30 3.27 2.69
CA HIS A 88 -6.45 4.32 3.26
C HIS A 88 -5.85 3.97 4.65
N THR A 89 -6.38 2.96 5.34
CA THR A 89 -5.90 2.51 6.66
C THR A 89 -4.92 1.33 6.59
N HIS A 90 -5.03 0.44 5.59
CA HIS A 90 -4.25 -0.80 5.54
C HIS A 90 -2.76 -0.56 5.27
N GLY A 91 -2.43 0.39 4.40
CA GLY A 91 -1.04 0.75 4.11
C GLY A 91 -0.31 1.25 5.36
N PRO A 92 -0.79 2.33 6.00
CA PRO A 92 -0.22 2.82 7.26
C PRO A 92 -0.16 1.78 8.39
N LEU A 93 -1.21 0.97 8.57
CA LEU A 93 -1.21 -0.12 9.55
C LEU A 93 -0.08 -1.12 9.29
N MET A 94 0.03 -1.62 8.05
CA MET A 94 1.05 -2.61 7.69
C MET A 94 2.46 -2.06 7.91
N VAL A 95 2.73 -0.84 7.45
CA VAL A 95 4.06 -0.23 7.54
C VAL A 95 4.45 0.06 8.99
N THR A 96 3.55 0.58 9.80
CA THR A 96 3.86 0.88 11.22
C THR A 96 4.10 -0.38 12.03
N GLU A 97 3.38 -1.48 11.76
CA GLU A 97 3.68 -2.78 12.38
C GLU A 97 5.03 -3.35 11.90
N ALA A 98 5.33 -3.29 10.59
CA ALA A 98 6.59 -3.79 10.05
C ALA A 98 7.81 -2.98 10.53
N LEU A 99 7.66 -1.68 10.72
CA LEU A 99 8.72 -0.75 11.14
C LEU A 99 8.66 -0.40 12.63
N LYS A 100 7.94 -1.19 13.44
CA LYS A 100 7.84 -1.00 14.89
C LYS A 100 9.17 -0.82 15.63
N PRO A 101 10.28 -1.51 15.26
CA PRO A 101 11.59 -1.26 15.88
C PRO A 101 12.12 0.19 15.73
N TYR A 102 11.62 0.92 14.72
CA TYR A 102 12.02 2.31 14.42
C TYR A 102 11.12 3.36 15.09
N SER A 103 10.18 2.95 15.94
CA SER A 103 9.18 3.85 16.55
C SER A 103 9.64 4.56 17.83
N LYS A 104 10.90 4.39 18.24
CA LYS A 104 11.41 4.97 19.49
C LYS A 104 11.33 6.50 19.45
N GLY A 105 10.57 7.08 20.37
CA GLY A 105 10.36 8.53 20.47
C GLY A 105 9.12 9.04 19.73
N GLY A 106 8.48 8.20 18.90
CA GLY A 106 7.19 8.50 18.29
C GLY A 106 6.00 8.20 19.22
N PRO A 107 4.80 8.75 18.93
CA PRO A 107 3.59 8.42 19.65
C PRO A 107 3.12 7.00 19.32
N ARG A 108 2.28 6.44 20.21
CA ARG A 108 1.51 5.23 19.90
C ARG A 108 0.53 5.54 18.77
N VAL A 109 0.38 4.62 17.84
CA VAL A 109 -0.61 4.70 16.76
C VAL A 109 -1.71 3.67 16.93
N TRP A 110 -2.92 4.05 16.55
CA TRP A 110 -4.11 3.20 16.56
C TRP A 110 -4.83 3.38 15.24
N PHE A 111 -5.36 2.29 14.68
CA PHE A 111 -6.04 2.31 13.38
C PHE A 111 -7.47 1.84 13.53
N VAL A 112 -8.43 2.75 13.34
CA VAL A 112 -9.86 2.44 13.30
C VAL A 112 -10.33 2.48 11.86
N SER A 113 -10.98 1.41 11.41
CA SER A 113 -11.40 1.24 10.00
C SER A 113 -12.79 0.65 9.86
N ASN A 114 -13.08 -0.43 10.58
CA ASN A 114 -14.38 -1.09 10.58
C ASN A 114 -15.50 -0.14 11.06
N ILE A 115 -16.68 -0.25 10.45
CA ILE A 115 -17.89 0.49 10.84
C ILE A 115 -18.60 -0.13 12.04
N ASP A 116 -18.28 -1.39 12.38
CA ASP A 116 -18.69 -1.98 13.64
C ASP A 116 -18.18 -1.12 14.81
N GLY A 117 -19.12 -0.56 15.57
CA GLY A 117 -18.84 0.35 16.70
C GLY A 117 -17.96 -0.26 17.78
N THR A 118 -17.82 -1.59 17.83
CA THR A 118 -16.87 -2.28 18.70
C THR A 118 -15.45 -1.79 18.48
N HIS A 119 -15.06 -1.50 17.24
CA HIS A 119 -13.70 -1.13 16.89
C HIS A 119 -13.31 0.21 17.50
N ILE A 120 -14.12 1.26 17.26
CA ILE A 120 -13.87 2.59 17.83
C ILE A 120 -14.04 2.58 19.35
N THR A 121 -15.07 1.92 19.88
CA THR A 121 -15.34 1.89 21.33
C THR A 121 -14.20 1.26 22.12
N LYS A 122 -13.71 0.09 21.69
CA LYS A 122 -12.57 -0.57 22.36
C LYS A 122 -11.26 0.20 22.24
N THR A 123 -11.10 0.97 21.16
CA THR A 123 -9.94 1.83 20.96
C THR A 123 -10.00 3.02 21.91
N LEU A 124 -11.10 3.77 21.92
CA LEU A 124 -11.29 4.95 22.77
C LEU A 124 -11.19 4.62 24.27
N ALA A 125 -11.63 3.42 24.68
CA ALA A 125 -11.49 2.95 26.06
C ALA A 125 -10.03 2.89 26.57
N GLN A 126 -9.03 2.91 25.67
CA GLN A 126 -7.60 2.87 26.00
C GLN A 126 -6.91 4.23 25.88
N LEU A 127 -7.65 5.29 25.54
CA LEU A 127 -7.12 6.60 25.19
C LEU A 127 -7.49 7.67 26.23
N ASN A 128 -6.68 8.72 26.28
CA ASN A 128 -6.95 9.92 27.06
C ASN A 128 -7.18 11.09 26.09
N ALA A 129 -8.34 11.76 26.20
CA ALA A 129 -8.75 12.86 25.33
C ALA A 129 -7.72 14.01 25.27
N GLU A 130 -7.01 14.30 26.38
CA GLU A 130 -6.02 15.38 26.46
C GLU A 130 -4.73 15.08 25.67
N THR A 131 -4.47 13.82 25.34
CA THR A 131 -3.19 13.38 24.73
C THR A 131 -3.38 12.63 23.42
N THR A 132 -4.60 12.62 22.87
CA THR A 132 -4.94 11.90 21.65
C THR A 132 -5.12 12.86 20.49
N LEU A 133 -4.43 12.61 19.39
CA LEU A 133 -4.64 13.27 18.10
C LEU A 133 -5.37 12.30 17.16
N PHE A 134 -6.47 12.74 16.56
CA PHE A 134 -7.23 12.00 15.55
C PHE A 134 -6.87 12.48 14.15
N ILE A 135 -6.54 11.52 13.28
CA ILE A 135 -6.23 11.78 11.86
C ILE A 135 -7.37 11.19 11.02
N ILE A 136 -8.17 12.05 10.40
CA ILE A 136 -9.32 11.63 9.58
C ILE A 136 -8.88 11.48 8.13
N ALA A 137 -8.65 10.23 7.72
CA ALA A 137 -8.17 9.89 6.38
C ALA A 137 -9.33 9.54 5.41
N SER A 138 -9.79 10.51 4.63
CA SER A 138 -10.82 10.30 3.61
C SER A 138 -10.69 11.32 2.48
N LYS A 139 -10.41 10.84 1.26
CA LYS A 139 -10.27 11.69 0.07
C LYS A 139 -11.46 12.61 -0.15
N THR A 140 -12.66 12.02 -0.17
CA THR A 140 -13.91 12.76 -0.41
C THR A 140 -14.45 13.41 0.86
N PHE A 141 -13.97 12.98 2.03
CA PHE A 141 -14.51 13.34 3.34
C PHE A 141 -16.01 13.05 3.50
N THR A 142 -16.49 12.04 2.77
CA THR A 142 -17.90 11.60 2.77
C THR A 142 -18.04 10.09 2.91
N THR A 143 -16.94 9.35 3.03
CA THR A 143 -16.95 7.90 3.24
C THR A 143 -17.74 7.57 4.50
N GLN A 144 -18.84 6.83 4.37
CA GLN A 144 -19.78 6.60 5.45
C GLN A 144 -19.09 6.02 6.69
N GLU A 145 -18.29 4.97 6.50
CA GLU A 145 -17.61 4.28 7.59
C GLU A 145 -16.63 5.19 8.32
N THR A 146 -15.85 5.97 7.57
CA THR A 146 -14.86 6.91 8.12
C THR A 146 -15.52 8.07 8.85
N ILE A 147 -16.54 8.69 8.25
CA ILE A 147 -17.19 9.87 8.82
C ILE A 147 -18.04 9.49 10.04
N THR A 148 -18.70 8.33 10.04
CA THR A 148 -19.38 7.82 11.24
C THR A 148 -18.39 7.61 12.38
N ASN A 149 -17.27 6.92 12.14
CA ASN A 149 -16.23 6.75 13.17
C ASN A 149 -15.63 8.09 13.64
N ALA A 150 -15.40 9.03 12.72
CA ALA A 150 -14.88 10.36 13.04
C ALA A 150 -15.85 11.16 13.92
N ASN A 151 -17.16 11.10 13.63
CA ASN A 151 -18.17 11.73 14.46
C ASN A 151 -18.24 11.09 15.85
N SER A 152 -18.19 9.76 15.96
CA SER A 152 -18.14 9.08 17.27
C SER A 152 -16.90 9.48 18.08
N ALA A 153 -15.72 9.60 17.45
CA ALA A 153 -14.51 10.08 18.10
C ALA A 153 -14.62 11.55 18.55
N LYS A 154 -15.23 12.40 17.72
CA LYS A 154 -15.46 13.83 18.04
C LYS A 154 -16.44 14.00 19.19
N GLU A 155 -17.54 13.23 19.21
CA GLU A 155 -18.51 13.23 20.30
C GLU A 155 -17.83 12.82 21.61
N TRP A 156 -17.14 11.68 21.62
CA TRP A 156 -16.35 11.23 22.77
C TRP A 156 -15.34 12.28 23.24
N PHE A 157 -14.63 12.94 22.32
CA PHE A 157 -13.66 13.98 22.67
C PHE A 157 -14.35 15.19 23.33
N LEU A 158 -15.49 15.64 22.78
CA LEU A 158 -16.21 16.81 23.28
C LEU A 158 -16.89 16.57 24.64
N GLU A 159 -17.25 15.33 24.96
CA GLU A 159 -17.73 14.96 26.31
C GLU A 159 -16.68 15.27 27.39
N HIS A 160 -15.39 15.13 27.05
CA HIS A 160 -14.27 15.38 27.95
C HIS A 160 -13.80 16.85 27.87
N ALA A 161 -13.53 17.35 26.67
CA ALA A 161 -12.97 18.67 26.45
C ALA A 161 -13.95 19.82 26.76
N LYS A 162 -15.26 19.58 26.57
CA LYS A 162 -16.36 20.55 26.77
C LYS A 162 -16.18 21.90 26.03
N ASP A 163 -15.30 21.94 25.03
CA ASP A 163 -15.02 23.10 24.20
C ASP A 163 -14.93 22.67 22.73
N LYS A 164 -15.80 23.26 21.90
CA LYS A 164 -15.81 23.00 20.45
C LYS A 164 -14.55 23.52 19.76
N ALA A 165 -13.93 24.59 20.27
CA ALA A 165 -12.71 25.12 19.68
C ALA A 165 -11.51 24.17 19.87
N ALA A 166 -11.57 23.27 20.87
CA ALA A 166 -10.52 22.28 21.10
C ALA A 166 -10.42 21.22 20.00
N VAL A 167 -11.47 21.03 19.17
CA VAL A 167 -11.45 20.10 18.03
C VAL A 167 -10.29 20.42 17.08
N ALA A 168 -10.03 21.70 16.81
CA ALA A 168 -8.95 22.13 15.93
C ALA A 168 -7.55 21.72 16.40
N LYS A 169 -7.37 21.41 17.69
CA LYS A 169 -6.09 20.97 18.27
C LYS A 169 -5.91 19.45 18.29
N HIS A 170 -7.01 18.70 18.18
CA HIS A 170 -7.04 17.24 18.35
C HIS A 170 -7.50 16.49 17.10
N PHE A 171 -7.90 17.19 16.04
CA PHE A 171 -8.33 16.59 14.78
C PHE A 171 -7.63 17.24 13.61
N VAL A 172 -7.05 16.40 12.75
CA VAL A 172 -6.47 16.79 11.46
C VAL A 172 -7.12 15.96 10.35
N ALA A 173 -7.10 16.46 9.12
CA ALA A 173 -7.71 15.77 7.97
C ALA A 173 -6.70 15.45 6.89
N LEU A 174 -6.80 14.26 6.30
CA LEU A 174 -6.10 13.90 5.07
C LEU A 174 -7.18 13.79 3.99
N SER A 175 -7.32 14.83 3.16
CA SER A 175 -8.49 15.01 2.32
C SER A 175 -8.20 15.96 1.15
N THR A 176 -9.09 15.96 0.15
CA THR A 176 -9.12 16.96 -0.93
C THR A 176 -10.36 17.83 -0.86
N ASN A 177 -11.16 17.70 0.22
CA ASN A 177 -12.47 18.34 0.35
C ASN A 177 -12.48 19.34 1.52
N GLY A 178 -11.85 20.49 1.31
CA GLY A 178 -11.79 21.59 2.28
C GLY A 178 -13.15 21.99 2.87
N PRO A 179 -14.22 22.17 2.06
CA PRO A 179 -15.55 22.49 2.58
C PRO A 179 -16.05 21.47 3.61
N LYS A 180 -15.95 20.16 3.33
CA LYS A 180 -16.42 19.11 4.27
C LYS A 180 -15.54 18.99 5.52
N VAL A 181 -14.24 19.22 5.39
CA VAL A 181 -13.31 19.27 6.53
C VAL A 181 -13.67 20.43 7.46
N LYS A 182 -13.92 21.61 6.88
CA LYS A 182 -14.36 22.79 7.63
C LYS A 182 -15.73 22.59 8.28
N ASP A 183 -16.69 22.00 7.58
CA ASP A 183 -18.02 21.65 8.12
C ASP A 183 -17.92 20.70 9.31
N PHE A 184 -16.96 19.76 9.28
CA PHE A 184 -16.67 18.87 10.41
C PHE A 184 -16.05 19.63 11.60
N GLY A 185 -15.49 20.82 11.40
CA GLY A 185 -14.90 21.66 12.44
C GLY A 185 -13.39 21.47 12.62
N ILE A 186 -12.72 20.89 11.63
CA ILE A 186 -11.26 20.86 11.54
C ILE A 186 -10.80 22.16 10.87
N ASP A 187 -9.74 22.77 11.39
CA ASP A 187 -9.08 23.91 10.76
C ASP A 187 -8.50 23.48 9.39
N THR A 188 -8.75 24.24 8.33
CA THR A 188 -8.25 23.90 6.99
C THR A 188 -6.71 23.98 6.91
N GLU A 189 -6.06 24.73 7.79
CA GLU A 189 -4.59 24.70 7.93
C GLU A 189 -4.09 23.34 8.47
N ASN A 190 -4.96 22.58 9.13
CA ASN A 190 -4.72 21.21 9.58
C ASN A 190 -5.26 20.16 8.60
N MET A 191 -5.50 20.55 7.34
CA MET A 191 -5.82 19.65 6.24
C MET A 191 -4.59 19.40 5.38
N PHE A 192 -4.24 18.14 5.19
CA PHE A 192 -3.12 17.70 4.37
C PHE A 192 -3.65 17.09 3.08
N GLU A 193 -3.37 17.78 1.98
CA GLU A 193 -3.91 17.44 0.67
C GLU A 193 -3.17 16.30 -0.01
N PHE A 194 -3.88 15.65 -0.93
CA PHE A 194 -3.34 14.75 -1.94
C PHE A 194 -4.22 14.84 -3.20
N TRP A 195 -3.95 14.04 -4.23
CA TRP A 195 -4.56 14.27 -5.54
C TRP A 195 -5.48 13.15 -6.03
N ASP A 196 -6.32 13.47 -7.02
CA ASP A 196 -7.23 12.56 -7.71
C ASP A 196 -6.52 11.32 -8.29
N TRP A 197 -5.32 11.49 -8.84
CA TRP A 197 -4.48 10.42 -9.37
C TRP A 197 -3.85 9.51 -8.30
N VAL A 198 -3.87 9.91 -7.03
CA VAL A 198 -3.48 9.04 -5.91
C VAL A 198 -4.66 8.11 -5.58
N GLY A 199 -4.58 6.88 -6.07
CA GLY A 199 -5.55 5.83 -5.72
C GLY A 199 -5.36 5.35 -4.28
N GLY A 200 -6.45 5.08 -3.56
CA GLY A 200 -6.40 4.72 -2.13
C GLY A 200 -5.43 3.58 -1.79
N ARG A 201 -5.37 2.54 -2.62
CA ARG A 201 -4.48 1.39 -2.39
C ARG A 201 -2.99 1.65 -2.65
N PHE A 202 -2.67 2.81 -3.22
CA PHE A 202 -1.30 3.30 -3.48
C PHE A 202 -1.03 4.60 -2.71
N SER A 203 -1.84 4.91 -1.70
CA SER A 203 -1.83 6.24 -1.08
C SER A 203 -0.86 6.39 0.08
N LEU A 204 -0.30 5.31 0.65
CA LEU A 204 0.54 5.37 1.85
C LEU A 204 1.79 6.27 1.70
N TRP A 205 2.19 6.57 0.46
CA TRP A 205 3.31 7.44 0.12
C TRP A 205 2.95 8.94 0.09
N SER A 206 1.65 9.27 0.15
CA SER A 206 1.15 10.65 0.17
C SER A 206 0.94 11.15 1.60
N ALA A 207 0.12 12.20 1.79
CA ALA A 207 -0.35 12.64 3.10
C ALA A 207 -0.95 11.50 3.95
N ILE A 208 -1.51 10.45 3.34
CA ILE A 208 -2.00 9.24 4.04
C ILE A 208 -0.91 8.57 4.88
N GLY A 209 0.36 8.70 4.50
CA GLY A 209 1.50 8.21 5.27
C GLY A 209 1.82 9.01 6.54
N MET A 210 1.08 10.07 6.87
CA MET A 210 1.32 10.89 8.06
C MET A 210 1.42 10.07 9.35
N ALA A 211 0.54 9.09 9.56
CA ALA A 211 0.60 8.23 10.74
C ALA A 211 1.90 7.43 10.81
N ILE A 212 2.46 7.03 9.66
CA ILE A 212 3.77 6.37 9.57
C ILE A 212 4.84 7.36 10.02
N ALA A 213 4.89 8.54 9.38
CA ALA A 213 5.90 9.56 9.65
C ALA A 213 5.89 10.04 11.12
N LEU A 214 4.72 10.16 11.74
CA LEU A 214 4.62 10.46 13.17
C LEU A 214 5.19 9.32 14.01
N HIS A 215 4.85 8.08 13.69
CA HIS A 215 5.23 6.91 14.49
C HIS A 215 6.73 6.61 14.47
N ILE A 216 7.36 6.65 13.29
CA ILE A 216 8.78 6.29 13.11
C ILE A 216 9.69 7.50 12.87
N GLY A 217 9.15 8.71 12.87
CA GLY A 217 9.88 9.92 12.51
C GLY A 217 9.97 10.15 10.99
N PHE A 218 10.06 11.42 10.60
CA PHE A 218 10.05 11.81 9.18
C PHE A 218 11.31 11.35 8.42
N GLU A 219 12.45 11.22 9.09
CA GLU A 219 13.68 10.70 8.49
C GLU A 219 13.52 9.25 8.00
N ASN A 220 12.99 8.37 8.86
CA ASN A 220 12.72 6.98 8.49
C ASN A 220 11.62 6.88 7.42
N TYR A 221 10.60 7.76 7.48
CA TYR A 221 9.60 7.85 6.41
C TYR A 221 10.23 8.30 5.08
N GLY A 222 11.20 9.21 5.12
CA GLY A 222 12.00 9.61 3.96
C GLY A 222 12.78 8.44 3.36
N GLN A 223 13.41 7.60 4.18
CA GLN A 223 14.09 6.38 3.72
C GLN A 223 13.12 5.40 3.07
N LEU A 224 11.91 5.23 3.63
CA LEU A 224 10.86 4.41 3.02
C LEU A 224 10.47 4.92 1.62
N LEU A 225 10.32 6.24 1.45
CA LEU A 225 10.04 6.84 0.15
C LEU A 225 11.21 6.65 -0.84
N SER A 226 12.46 6.81 -0.36
CA SER A 226 13.66 6.57 -1.17
C SER A 226 13.76 5.12 -1.65
N GLY A 227 13.46 4.13 -0.80
CA GLY A 227 13.43 2.72 -1.20
C GLY A 227 12.38 2.44 -2.28
N ALA A 228 11.18 3.02 -2.17
CA ALA A 228 10.16 2.92 -3.20
C ALA A 228 10.59 3.57 -4.52
N HIS A 229 11.23 4.75 -4.44
CA HIS A 229 11.76 5.46 -5.60
C HIS A 229 12.86 4.64 -6.29
N TRP A 230 13.79 4.06 -5.53
CA TRP A 230 14.85 3.19 -6.05
C TRP A 230 14.26 2.02 -6.83
N MET A 231 13.24 1.34 -6.27
CA MET A 231 12.57 0.21 -6.93
C MET A 231 11.88 0.64 -8.23
N VAL A 232 11.26 1.81 -8.28
CA VAL A 232 10.64 2.33 -9.51
C VAL A 232 11.70 2.69 -10.56
N GLY A 233 12.78 3.37 -10.15
CA GLY A 233 13.85 3.80 -11.06
C GLY A 233 14.71 2.65 -11.60
N ASN A 234 14.85 1.58 -10.83
CA ASN A 234 15.66 0.39 -11.17
C ASN A 234 14.79 -0.82 -11.53
N SER A 235 13.47 -0.67 -11.60
CA SER A 235 12.62 -1.71 -12.18
C SER A 235 13.14 -1.93 -13.60
N PRO A 236 13.62 -3.13 -13.95
CA PRO A 236 14.05 -3.38 -15.30
C PRO A 236 12.87 -3.04 -16.20
N THR A 237 13.02 -2.02 -17.05
CA THR A 237 12.24 -2.01 -18.29
C THR A 237 12.48 -3.38 -18.89
N LEU A 238 11.41 -4.06 -19.32
CA LEU A 238 11.49 -5.38 -19.95
C LEU A 238 12.40 -5.27 -21.18
N SER A 239 13.69 -5.32 -20.94
CA SER A 239 14.81 -5.25 -21.85
C SER A 239 15.28 -6.69 -21.95
N PRO A 240 15.52 -7.17 -23.17
CA PRO A 240 15.18 -8.52 -23.55
C PRO A 240 16.07 -9.52 -22.82
N PHE A 241 15.43 -10.46 -22.13
CA PHE A 241 15.95 -11.83 -22.11
C PHE A 241 16.00 -12.38 -23.53
#